data_AF-A0A521Z8Q5-F1
#
_entry.id   AF-A0A521Z8Q5-F1
#
_cell.length_a   1.000
_cell.length_b   1.000
_cell.length_c   1.000
_cell.angle_alpha   90.00
_cell.angle_beta   90.00
_cell.angle_gamma   90.00
#
_symmetry.space_group_name_H-M   'P 1'
#
loop_
_entity.id
_entity.type
_entity.pdbx_description
1 polymer ?
#
loop_
_entity_poly.entity_id
_entity_poly.type
_entity_poly.pdbx_seq_one_letter_code
_entity_poly.pdbx_strand_id
1 'polypeptide(L)'
;MERLQKLLLAPVKILSRGIPSRLLQSNIAVDKKYLERISREHKIERDWYEKVPSFPTNSDIIDAANKGVLVKVVETPDYLPIMRLRNPKLHDEYPPYLTKASAALLGQITAEWRKRMLAEGFDKNVRLAVTSLTRSQEYQDQIVASGKMALSDGPHLRGEAFDIDGCGYYVGDKPVNPRQKKVGGEFHKAFEQMDAGLPEPELIDYSEYQPRIHEILHEVLNDLMAKNKLHYLHEFPNTNNTVFHVARNPNAS
;
A
#
# COMPACT_ATOMS: atom_id res chain seq x y z
N MET A 1 -4.71 -25.18 11.95
CA MET A 1 -5.78 -24.25 12.35
C MET A 1 -5.55 -23.66 13.75
N GLU A 2 -5.11 -24.42 14.76
CA GLU A 2 -4.76 -23.87 16.09
C GLU A 2 -3.56 -22.89 16.12
N ARG A 3 -2.63 -22.97 15.16
CA ARG A 3 -1.48 -22.03 15.08
C ARG A 3 -1.86 -20.57 14.77
N LEU A 4 -3.01 -20.32 14.11
CA LEU A 4 -3.47 -18.96 13.79
C LEU A 4 -4.06 -18.23 15.01
N GLN A 5 -4.56 -18.94 16.03
CA GLN A 5 -5.14 -18.33 17.22
C GLN A 5 -4.11 -17.96 18.29
N LYS A 6 -2.97 -18.67 18.39
CA LYS A 6 -1.93 -18.35 19.39
C LYS A 6 -1.06 -17.13 19.05
N LEU A 7 -1.11 -16.64 17.82
CA LEU A 7 -0.36 -15.47 17.38
C LEU A 7 -1.06 -14.13 17.69
N LEU A 8 -2.30 -14.14 18.17
CA LEU A 8 -3.11 -12.92 18.32
C LEU A 8 -3.11 -12.29 19.73
N LEU A 9 -2.44 -12.86 20.74
CA LEU A 9 -2.66 -12.44 22.15
C LEU A 9 -1.42 -12.36 23.07
N ALA A 10 -0.19 -12.42 22.55
CA ALA A 10 0.99 -12.18 23.40
C ALA A 10 1.46 -10.71 23.26
N PRO A 11 1.54 -9.92 24.36
CA PRO A 11 2.11 -8.58 24.31
C PRO A 11 3.62 -8.68 24.10
N VAL A 12 4.09 -8.55 22.87
CA VAL A 12 5.51 -8.43 22.56
C VAL A 12 5.94 -6.99 22.87
N LYS A 13 6.77 -6.80 23.89
CA LYS A 13 7.51 -5.54 24.08
C LYS A 13 8.60 -5.45 23.02
N ILE A 14 8.24 -4.98 21.83
CA ILE A 14 9.21 -4.65 20.78
C ILE A 14 9.82 -3.30 21.17
N LEU A 15 11.08 -3.31 21.57
CA LEU A 15 11.93 -2.12 21.69
C LEU A 15 12.40 -1.70 20.28
N SER A 16 11.47 -1.38 19.39
CA SER A 16 11.84 -0.87 18.06
C SER A 16 12.14 0.62 18.20
N ARG A 17 13.43 0.97 18.06
CA ARG A 17 13.83 2.31 17.65
C ARG A 17 13.44 2.45 16.19
N GLY A 18 12.45 3.26 15.86
CA GLY A 18 12.15 3.58 14.45
C GLY A 18 10.72 4.06 14.26
N ILE A 19 9.75 3.16 14.30
CA ILE A 19 8.37 3.48 13.89
C ILE A 19 7.44 3.55 15.10
N PRO A 20 6.81 4.71 15.39
CA PRO A 20 5.81 4.81 16.44
C PRO A 20 4.71 3.76 16.22
N SER A 21 4.53 2.84 17.17
CA SER A 21 3.55 1.74 17.08
C SER A 21 2.13 2.20 16.75
N ARG A 22 1.81 3.46 17.04
CA ARG A 22 0.56 4.14 16.69
C ARG A 22 0.33 4.27 15.17
N LEU A 23 1.38 4.36 14.35
CA LEU A 23 1.27 4.33 12.89
C LEU A 23 0.86 2.94 12.37
N LEU A 24 1.01 1.92 13.22
CA LEU A 24 0.77 0.52 12.91
C LEU A 24 -0.55 -0.02 13.46
N GLN A 25 -1.41 0.80 14.06
CA GLN A 25 -2.73 0.34 14.52
C GLN A 25 -3.77 0.35 13.38
N SER A 26 -4.57 -0.71 13.29
CA SER A 26 -5.78 -0.75 12.45
C SER A 26 -6.97 -0.29 13.28
N ASN A 27 -7.78 0.61 12.75
CA ASN A 27 -9.01 1.07 13.40
C ASN A 27 -10.25 0.28 12.94
N ILE A 28 -10.06 -0.78 12.16
CA ILE A 28 -11.16 -1.54 11.56
C ILE A 28 -11.25 -2.89 12.26
N ALA A 29 -12.37 -3.11 12.94
CA ALA A 29 -12.74 -4.43 13.41
C ALA A 29 -13.10 -5.31 12.21
N VAL A 30 -12.49 -6.49 12.14
CA VAL A 30 -12.67 -7.44 11.05
C VAL A 30 -13.05 -8.79 11.63
N ASP A 31 -14.09 -9.39 11.06
CA ASP A 31 -14.57 -10.68 11.53
C ASP A 31 -13.68 -11.83 11.02
N LYS A 32 -13.86 -13.01 11.62
CA LYS A 32 -13.11 -14.22 11.26
C LYS A 32 -13.36 -14.65 9.81
N LYS A 33 -14.59 -14.49 9.30
CA LYS A 33 -14.97 -14.90 7.95
C LYS A 33 -14.22 -14.07 6.91
N TYR A 34 -14.06 -12.79 7.17
CA TYR A 34 -13.28 -11.87 6.36
C TYR A 34 -11.80 -12.26 6.34
N LEU A 35 -11.21 -12.57 7.50
CA LEU A 35 -9.82 -13.05 7.59
C LEU A 35 -9.61 -14.36 6.83
N GLU A 36 -10.55 -15.31 6.94
CA GLU A 36 -10.50 -16.58 6.19
C GLU A 36 -10.62 -16.37 4.68
N ARG A 37 -11.45 -15.41 4.23
CA ARG A 37 -11.54 -15.02 2.82
C ARG A 37 -10.22 -14.47 2.32
N ILE A 38 -9.68 -13.42 2.97
CA ILE A 38 -8.42 -12.78 2.58
C ILE A 38 -7.26 -13.78 2.58
N SER A 39 -7.17 -14.65 3.59
CA SER A 39 -6.12 -15.67 3.65
C SER A 39 -6.16 -16.67 2.49
N ARG A 40 -7.37 -17.01 2.01
CA ARG A 40 -7.57 -17.88 0.84
C ARG A 40 -7.23 -17.17 -0.46
N GLU A 41 -7.64 -15.91 -0.63
CA GLU A 41 -7.35 -15.14 -1.84
C GLU A 41 -5.84 -14.88 -1.98
N HIS A 42 -5.15 -14.54 -0.89
CA HIS A 42 -3.68 -14.41 -0.88
C HIS A 42 -2.94 -15.71 -1.22
N LYS A 43 -3.58 -16.89 -1.14
CA LYS A 43 -2.93 -18.15 -1.50
C LYS A 43 -2.41 -18.10 -2.95
N ILE A 44 -3.16 -17.48 -3.85
CA ILE A 44 -2.77 -17.34 -5.27
C ILE A 44 -1.41 -16.66 -5.38
N GLU A 45 -1.23 -15.54 -4.68
CA GLU A 45 0.00 -14.75 -4.70
C GLU A 45 1.15 -15.49 -3.99
N ARG A 46 0.88 -16.15 -2.87
CA ARG A 46 1.88 -16.98 -2.19
C ARG A 46 2.40 -18.09 -3.08
N ASP A 47 1.51 -18.77 -3.80
CA ASP A 47 1.88 -19.85 -4.72
C ASP A 47 2.74 -19.30 -5.88
N TRP A 48 2.38 -18.13 -6.43
CA TRP A 48 3.17 -17.46 -7.48
C TRP A 48 4.59 -17.13 -7.05
N TYR A 49 4.76 -16.72 -5.80
CA TYR A 49 6.02 -16.19 -5.28
C TYR A 49 6.72 -17.09 -4.25
N GLU A 50 6.29 -18.35 -4.12
CA GLU A 50 6.81 -19.30 -3.13
C GLU A 50 8.34 -19.42 -3.17
N LYS A 51 8.91 -19.45 -4.38
CA LYS A 51 10.35 -19.63 -4.62
C LYS A 51 11.15 -18.34 -4.69
N VAL A 52 10.49 -17.18 -4.61
CA VAL A 52 11.17 -15.89 -4.65
C VAL A 52 11.56 -15.52 -3.22
N PRO A 53 12.85 -15.28 -2.93
CA PRO A 53 13.30 -14.95 -1.58
C PRO A 53 12.72 -13.61 -1.13
N SER A 54 12.33 -13.51 0.14
CA SER A 54 11.99 -12.23 0.77
C SER A 54 13.25 -11.41 1.05
N PHE A 55 13.07 -10.10 1.24
CA PHE A 55 14.07 -9.21 1.81
C PHE A 55 14.01 -9.27 3.35
N PRO A 56 15.02 -9.82 4.04
CA PRO A 56 15.00 -9.91 5.51
C PRO A 56 14.93 -8.54 6.19
N THR A 57 15.75 -7.59 5.73
CA THR A 57 15.92 -6.25 6.32
C THR A 57 15.70 -5.14 5.29
N ASN A 58 15.56 -3.89 5.76
CA ASN A 58 15.52 -2.74 4.86
C ASN A 58 16.86 -2.53 4.13
N SER A 59 18.00 -2.89 4.74
CA SER A 59 19.31 -2.83 4.09
C SER A 59 19.35 -3.72 2.84
N ASP A 60 18.73 -4.90 2.88
CA ASP A 60 18.65 -5.80 1.72
C ASP A 60 17.87 -5.18 0.55
N ILE A 61 16.83 -4.38 0.86
CA ILE A 61 16.03 -3.65 -0.13
C ILE A 61 16.87 -2.54 -0.77
N ILE A 62 17.62 -1.77 0.04
CA ILE A 62 18.51 -0.72 -0.45
C ILE A 62 19.61 -1.32 -1.33
N ASP A 63 20.22 -2.44 -0.91
CA ASP A 63 21.23 -3.14 -1.70
C ASP A 63 20.67 -3.67 -3.02
N ALA A 64 19.45 -4.22 -3.02
CA ALA A 64 18.77 -4.66 -4.23
C ALA A 64 18.47 -3.49 -5.18
N ALA A 65 18.11 -2.32 -4.65
CA ALA A 65 17.94 -1.09 -5.44
C ALA A 65 19.27 -0.61 -6.03
N ASN A 66 20.35 -0.59 -5.24
CA ASN A 66 21.70 -0.21 -5.70
C ASN A 66 22.23 -1.15 -6.80
N LYS A 67 21.84 -2.44 -6.76
CA LYS A 67 22.15 -3.44 -7.79
C LYS A 67 21.20 -3.38 -9.00
N GLY A 68 20.22 -2.49 -9.01
CA GLY A 68 19.25 -2.33 -10.11
C GLY A 68 18.21 -3.46 -10.22
N VAL A 69 18.08 -4.30 -9.19
CA VAL A 69 17.03 -5.32 -9.07
C VAL A 69 15.68 -4.66 -8.80
N LEU A 70 15.69 -3.67 -7.90
CA LEU A 70 14.55 -2.82 -7.61
C LEU A 70 14.72 -1.44 -8.25
N VAL A 71 13.60 -0.80 -8.56
CA VAL A 71 13.53 0.58 -9.07
C VAL A 71 12.72 1.44 -8.13
N LYS A 72 13.14 2.71 -8.02
CA LYS A 72 12.46 3.68 -7.16
C LYS A 72 11.13 4.07 -7.80
N VAL A 73 10.06 3.98 -7.02
CA VAL A 73 8.76 4.51 -7.39
C VAL A 73 8.73 5.98 -6.99
N VAL A 74 8.57 6.85 -7.99
CA VAL A 74 8.49 8.30 -7.81
C VAL A 74 7.13 8.79 -8.26
N GLU A 75 6.80 10.04 -7.96
CA GLU A 75 5.55 10.63 -8.42
C GLU A 75 5.48 10.74 -9.95
N THR A 76 4.27 10.67 -10.48
CA THR A 76 3.97 10.84 -11.90
C THR A 76 2.74 11.74 -12.05
N PRO A 77 2.37 12.13 -13.29
CA PRO A 77 1.06 12.73 -13.52
C PRO A 77 -0.10 11.82 -13.12
N ASP A 78 0.06 10.49 -13.03
CA ASP A 78 -1.02 9.53 -12.83
C ASP A 78 -1.21 9.08 -11.38
N TYR A 79 -0.14 9.08 -10.60
CA TYR A 79 -0.18 8.70 -9.20
C TYR A 79 0.83 9.46 -8.36
N LEU A 80 0.56 9.51 -7.06
CA LEU A 80 1.38 10.13 -6.05
C LEU A 80 1.60 9.15 -4.89
N PRO A 81 2.85 8.69 -4.66
CA PRO A 81 3.16 7.96 -3.44
C PRO A 81 2.85 8.81 -2.21
N ILE A 82 2.29 8.20 -1.15
CA ILE A 82 1.99 8.95 0.08
C ILE A 82 3.28 9.53 0.71
N MET A 83 3.12 10.53 1.57
CA MET A 83 4.22 11.33 2.11
C MET A 83 5.42 10.50 2.63
N ARG A 84 5.19 9.41 3.39
CA ARG A 84 6.29 8.55 3.89
C ARG A 84 7.16 7.94 2.78
N LEU A 85 6.59 7.65 1.62
CA LEU A 85 7.29 7.07 0.47
C LEU A 85 8.00 8.12 -0.40
N ARG A 86 7.67 9.40 -0.21
CA ARG A 86 8.32 10.52 -0.92
C ARG A 86 9.42 11.18 -0.09
N ASN A 87 9.38 11.00 1.23
CA ASN A 87 10.27 11.67 2.15
C ASN A 87 11.65 11.00 2.23
N PRO A 88 12.73 11.65 1.75
CA PRO A 88 14.06 11.06 1.76
C PRO A 88 14.57 10.64 3.13
N LYS A 89 14.20 11.37 4.20
CA LYS A 89 14.61 11.05 5.57
C LYS A 89 13.98 9.76 6.10
N LEU A 90 12.91 9.29 5.45
CA LEU A 90 12.16 8.11 5.86
C LEU A 90 12.44 6.90 4.96
N HIS A 91 13.26 7.02 3.91
CA HIS A 91 13.47 5.92 2.96
C HIS A 91 14.23 4.72 3.54
N ASP A 92 15.00 4.92 4.61
CA ASP A 92 15.65 3.81 5.32
C ASP A 92 14.63 2.96 6.09
N GLU A 93 13.49 3.55 6.48
CA GLU A 93 12.39 2.86 7.16
C GLU A 93 11.28 2.40 6.20
N TYR A 94 11.00 3.23 5.19
CA TYR A 94 9.94 3.06 4.19
C TYR A 94 10.52 3.11 2.77
N PRO A 95 11.30 2.09 2.38
CA PRO A 95 11.99 2.06 1.09
C PRO A 95 10.99 2.07 -0.09
N PRO A 96 11.00 3.11 -0.96
CA PRO A 96 9.96 3.29 -1.97
C PRO A 96 10.28 2.56 -3.28
N TYR A 97 10.51 1.25 -3.20
CA TYR A 97 10.99 0.47 -4.33
C TYR A 97 10.01 -0.64 -4.74
N LEU A 98 10.09 -1.06 -6.00
CA LEU A 98 9.44 -2.25 -6.57
C LEU A 98 10.41 -2.95 -7.52
N THR A 99 10.13 -4.20 -7.89
CA THR A 99 10.78 -4.79 -9.06
C THR A 99 10.40 -4.01 -10.32
N LYS A 100 11.26 -4.06 -11.35
CA LYS A 100 10.97 -3.39 -12.64
C LYS A 100 9.63 -3.81 -13.23
N ALA A 101 9.30 -5.09 -13.13
CA ALA A 101 8.05 -5.63 -13.65
C ALA A 101 6.82 -5.12 -12.88
N SER A 102 6.88 -5.06 -11.55
CA SER A 102 5.77 -4.52 -10.76
C SER A 102 5.63 -3.00 -10.88
N ALA A 103 6.74 -2.27 -11.04
CA ALA A 103 6.69 -0.84 -11.36
C ALA A 103 6.06 -0.59 -12.75
N ALA A 104 6.38 -1.42 -13.74
CA ALA A 104 5.74 -1.36 -15.06
C ALA A 104 4.23 -1.65 -14.98
N LEU A 105 3.82 -2.64 -14.18
CA LEU A 105 2.40 -2.92 -13.93
C LEU A 105 1.69 -1.74 -13.26
N LEU A 106 2.30 -1.10 -12.26
CA LEU A 106 1.76 0.12 -11.65
C LEU A 106 1.57 1.23 -12.69
N GLY A 107 2.56 1.44 -13.56
CA GLY A 107 2.46 2.38 -14.68
C GLY A 107 1.30 2.05 -15.63
N GLN A 108 1.12 0.77 -15.98
CA GLN A 108 0.01 0.33 -16.82
C GLN A 108 -1.36 0.58 -16.17
N ILE A 109 -1.54 0.20 -14.90
CA ILE A 109 -2.80 0.40 -14.16
C ILE A 109 -3.15 1.89 -14.12
N THR A 110 -2.19 2.72 -13.74
CA THR A 110 -2.40 4.16 -13.52
C THR A 110 -2.65 4.88 -14.84
N ALA A 111 -2.00 4.48 -15.94
CA ALA A 111 -2.28 5.01 -17.28
C ALA A 111 -3.68 4.62 -17.81
N GLU A 112 -4.11 3.36 -17.64
CA GLU A 112 -5.45 2.92 -18.05
C GLU A 112 -6.55 3.57 -17.21
N TRP A 113 -6.32 3.73 -15.90
CA TRP A 113 -7.20 4.47 -15.00
C TRP A 113 -7.31 5.94 -15.43
N ARG A 114 -6.16 6.61 -15.66
CA ARG A 114 -6.11 7.99 -16.13
C ARG A 114 -6.93 8.17 -17.40
N LYS A 115 -6.75 7.28 -18.37
CA LYS A 115 -7.47 7.32 -19.64
C LYS A 115 -9.00 7.29 -19.45
N ARG A 116 -9.52 6.39 -18.60
CA ARG A 116 -10.97 6.29 -18.32
C ARG A 116 -11.49 7.48 -17.53
N MET A 117 -10.76 7.91 -16.51
CA MET A 117 -11.11 9.06 -15.69
C MET A 117 -11.14 10.35 -16.53
N LEU A 118 -10.20 10.56 -17.47
CA LEU A 118 -10.27 11.69 -18.39
C LEU A 118 -11.43 11.59 -19.39
N ALA A 119 -11.76 10.37 -19.86
CA ALA A 119 -12.90 10.17 -20.75
C ALA A 119 -14.26 10.48 -20.09
N GLU A 120 -14.33 10.38 -18.75
CA GLU A 120 -15.51 10.78 -17.96
C GLU A 120 -15.47 12.26 -17.54
N GLY A 121 -14.46 13.04 -17.95
CA GLY A 121 -14.40 14.49 -17.74
C GLY A 121 -13.86 14.94 -16.38
N PHE A 122 -13.27 14.03 -15.59
CA PHE A 122 -12.62 14.38 -14.34
C PHE A 122 -11.29 15.16 -14.56
N ASP A 123 -10.86 15.90 -13.54
CA ASP A 123 -9.66 16.76 -13.62
C ASP A 123 -8.37 15.95 -13.80
N LYS A 124 -7.53 16.36 -14.75
CA LYS A 124 -6.19 15.79 -14.99
C LYS A 124 -5.24 15.88 -13.80
N ASN A 125 -5.49 16.77 -12.84
CA ASN A 125 -4.70 16.92 -11.62
C ASN A 125 -5.05 15.90 -10.53
N VAL A 126 -6.13 15.13 -10.69
CA VAL A 126 -6.48 14.01 -9.79
C VAL A 126 -5.40 12.95 -9.89
N ARG A 127 -4.80 12.43 -8.82
CA ARG A 127 -3.77 11.37 -8.85
C ARG A 127 -4.10 10.24 -7.88
N LEU A 128 -3.86 8.98 -8.27
CA LEU A 128 -4.03 7.84 -7.36
C LEU A 128 -3.02 7.90 -6.21
N ALA A 129 -3.45 7.54 -5.00
CA ALA A 129 -2.57 7.49 -3.83
C ALA A 129 -1.94 6.09 -3.67
N VAL A 130 -0.63 5.98 -3.88
CA VAL A 130 0.11 4.72 -3.66
C VAL A 130 0.59 4.67 -2.21
N THR A 131 0.11 3.68 -1.45
CA THR A 131 0.22 3.66 0.02
C THR A 131 1.26 2.68 0.55
N SER A 132 1.62 1.66 -0.22
CA SER A 132 2.66 0.70 0.13
C SER A 132 3.36 0.13 -1.09
N LEU A 133 4.63 -0.24 -0.91
CA LEU A 133 5.52 -0.83 -1.93
C LEU A 133 6.27 -2.02 -1.31
N THR A 134 7.55 -2.23 -1.63
CA THR A 134 8.38 -3.27 -0.99
C THR A 134 8.47 -3.07 0.53
N ARG A 135 8.47 -4.16 1.29
CA ARG A 135 8.68 -4.18 2.74
C ARG A 135 9.71 -5.25 3.09
N SER A 136 10.43 -5.07 4.19
CA SER A 136 11.29 -6.12 4.75
C SER A 136 10.47 -7.09 5.61
N GLN A 137 11.00 -8.29 5.84
CA GLN A 137 10.42 -9.25 6.78
C GLN A 137 10.34 -8.65 8.18
N GLU A 138 11.40 -7.99 8.64
CA GLU A 138 11.42 -7.32 9.95
C GLU A 138 10.27 -6.32 10.10
N TYR A 139 10.06 -5.46 9.10
CA TYR A 139 8.96 -4.49 9.14
C TYR A 139 7.60 -5.17 9.06
N GLN A 140 7.46 -6.23 8.26
CA GLN A 140 6.24 -7.01 8.17
C GLN A 140 5.88 -7.68 9.50
N ASP A 141 6.86 -8.23 10.21
CA ASP A 141 6.68 -8.82 11.53
C ASP A 141 6.21 -7.78 12.56
N GLN A 142 6.71 -6.54 12.47
CA GLN A 142 6.23 -5.42 13.30
C GLN A 142 4.76 -5.08 13.00
N ILE A 143 4.34 -5.08 11.72
CA ILE A 143 2.94 -4.87 11.33
C ILE A 143 2.06 -6.00 11.87
N VAL A 144 2.49 -7.26 11.76
CA VAL A 144 1.74 -8.40 12.29
C VAL A 144 1.60 -8.29 13.81
N ALA A 145 2.70 -7.98 14.50
CA ALA A 145 2.73 -7.83 15.95
C ALA A 145 1.88 -6.66 16.47
N SER A 146 1.64 -5.62 15.64
CA SER A 146 0.76 -4.50 16.00
C SER A 146 -0.73 -4.83 15.88
N GLY A 147 -1.08 -6.06 15.48
CA GLY A 147 -2.46 -6.48 15.26
C GLY A 147 -3.07 -5.94 13.97
N LYS A 148 -2.26 -5.38 13.06
CA LYS A 148 -2.73 -5.06 11.72
C LYS A 148 -3.01 -6.35 10.96
N MET A 149 -4.02 -6.29 10.10
CA MET A 149 -4.26 -7.38 9.17
C MET A 149 -3.17 -7.36 8.12
N ALA A 150 -2.17 -8.21 8.33
CA ALA A 150 -1.12 -8.43 7.37
C ALA A 150 -0.69 -9.89 7.50
N LEU A 151 -0.38 -10.53 6.37
CA LEU A 151 0.16 -11.88 6.40
C LEU A 151 1.66 -11.84 6.72
N SER A 152 2.15 -12.83 7.44
CA SER A 152 3.59 -12.95 7.75
C SER A 152 4.45 -13.13 6.49
N ASP A 153 3.84 -13.61 5.41
CA ASP A 153 4.44 -13.79 4.10
C ASP A 153 3.60 -13.11 3.02
N GLY A 154 4.24 -12.56 1.99
CA GLY A 154 3.50 -11.92 0.91
C GLY A 154 4.38 -11.30 -0.17
N PRO A 155 3.79 -10.91 -1.30
CA PRO A 155 4.52 -10.35 -2.44
C PRO A 155 5.19 -9.00 -2.15
N HIS A 156 4.74 -8.23 -1.14
CA HIS A 156 5.44 -7.03 -0.68
C HIS A 156 6.87 -7.31 -0.22
N LEU A 157 7.10 -8.48 0.39
CA LEU A 157 8.41 -8.88 0.89
C LEU A 157 9.45 -9.11 -0.22
N ARG A 158 9.00 -9.09 -1.48
CA ARG A 158 9.78 -9.44 -2.67
C ARG A 158 9.76 -8.30 -3.70
N GLY A 159 9.10 -7.19 -3.36
CA GLY A 159 8.89 -6.04 -4.25
C GLY A 159 7.94 -6.30 -5.41
N GLU A 160 7.11 -7.35 -5.31
CA GLU A 160 6.20 -7.78 -6.37
C GLU A 160 4.76 -7.28 -6.18
N ALA A 161 4.47 -6.62 -5.06
CA ALA A 161 3.17 -6.01 -4.77
C ALA A 161 3.26 -4.57 -4.27
N PHE A 162 2.15 -3.85 -4.47
CA PHE A 162 1.93 -2.49 -4.01
C PHE A 162 0.46 -2.30 -3.62
N ASP A 163 0.21 -1.32 -2.77
CA ASP A 163 -1.13 -0.98 -2.30
C ASP A 163 -1.54 0.39 -2.88
N ILE A 164 -2.73 0.47 -3.46
CA ILE A 164 -3.37 1.73 -3.87
C ILE A 164 -4.52 2.01 -2.92
N ASP A 165 -4.63 3.26 -2.46
CA ASP A 165 -5.77 3.67 -1.64
C ASP A 165 -7.07 3.55 -2.44
N GLY A 166 -8.02 2.77 -1.92
CA GLY A 166 -9.30 2.51 -2.57
C GLY A 166 -10.37 3.52 -2.21
N CYS A 167 -10.04 4.54 -1.40
CA CYS A 167 -10.95 5.62 -1.04
C CYS A 167 -10.28 7.00 -1.02
N GLY A 168 -8.96 7.08 -1.18
CA GLY A 168 -8.19 8.32 -1.20
C GLY A 168 -7.51 8.59 -2.54
N TYR A 169 -7.52 9.83 -2.97
CA TYR A 169 -6.71 10.31 -4.09
C TYR A 169 -6.11 11.68 -3.74
N TYR A 170 -5.38 12.26 -4.68
CA TYR A 170 -4.88 13.62 -4.57
C TYR A 170 -5.49 14.50 -5.66
N VAL A 171 -5.67 15.79 -5.39
CA VAL A 171 -5.89 16.82 -6.41
C VAL A 171 -4.73 17.80 -6.32
N GLY A 172 -3.86 17.81 -7.34
CA GLY A 172 -2.53 18.37 -7.15
C GLY A 172 -1.83 17.61 -6.01
N ASP A 173 -1.22 18.32 -5.05
CA ASP A 173 -0.57 17.71 -3.88
C ASP A 173 -1.48 17.54 -2.65
N LYS A 174 -2.75 17.92 -2.76
CA LYS A 174 -3.69 17.88 -1.64
C LYS A 174 -4.45 16.55 -1.60
N PRO A 175 -4.42 15.80 -0.49
CA PRO A 175 -5.19 14.56 -0.37
C PRO A 175 -6.69 14.86 -0.26
N VAL A 176 -7.48 14.08 -0.99
CA VAL A 176 -8.93 13.97 -0.86
C VAL A 176 -9.23 12.58 -0.33
N ASN A 177 -9.91 12.50 0.81
CA ASN A 177 -10.20 11.22 1.43
C ASN A 177 -11.47 11.30 2.31
N PRO A 178 -12.35 10.28 2.28
CA PRO A 178 -13.55 10.27 3.10
C PRO A 178 -13.29 10.00 4.58
N ARG A 179 -12.06 9.63 4.96
CA ARG A 179 -11.62 9.59 6.36
C ARG A 179 -11.46 11.01 6.85
N GLN A 180 -12.49 11.52 7.49
CA GLN A 180 -12.36 12.70 8.32
C GLN A 180 -11.34 12.42 9.44
N LYS A 181 -10.07 12.78 9.23
CA LYS A 181 -9.12 12.93 10.32
C LYS A 181 -9.01 14.41 10.61
N LYS A 182 -9.11 14.76 11.88
CA LYS A 182 -8.71 16.10 12.33
C LYS A 182 -7.23 16.29 11.97
N VAL A 183 -6.90 17.40 11.33
CA VAL A 183 -5.53 17.90 11.18
C VAL A 183 -4.86 17.90 12.57
N GLY A 184 -3.60 17.46 12.66
CA GLY A 184 -2.90 17.32 13.95
C GLY A 184 -3.08 15.97 14.66
N GLY A 185 -3.44 14.92 13.91
CA GLY A 185 -3.54 13.56 14.43
C GLY A 185 -2.20 12.96 14.87
N GLU A 186 -2.22 11.74 15.40
CA GLU A 186 -1.00 11.02 15.85
C GLU A 186 0.04 10.81 14.73
N PHE A 187 -0.40 10.77 13.47
CA PHE A 187 0.50 10.76 12.31
C PHE A 187 1.31 12.06 12.21
N HIS A 188 0.67 13.21 12.39
CA HIS A 188 1.35 14.50 12.41
C HIS A 188 2.47 14.53 13.44
N LYS A 189 2.14 14.18 14.69
CA LYS A 189 3.10 14.17 15.80
C LYS A 189 4.25 13.20 15.57
N ALA A 190 3.97 12.03 14.98
CA ALA A 190 5.02 11.08 14.63
C ALA A 190 5.98 11.67 13.58
N PHE A 191 5.47 12.35 12.57
CA PHE A 191 6.30 12.99 11.54
C PHE A 191 7.11 14.16 12.10
N GLU A 192 6.53 14.96 13.00
CA GLU A 192 7.27 16.00 13.74
C GLU A 192 8.39 15.39 14.58
N GLN A 193 8.12 14.31 15.31
CA GLN A 193 9.12 13.61 16.14
C GLN A 193 10.27 13.00 15.32
N MET A 194 9.99 12.60 14.08
CA MET A 194 10.98 12.03 13.17
C MET A 194 11.76 13.10 12.38
N ASP A 195 11.53 14.40 12.64
CA ASP A 195 12.08 15.51 11.85
C ASP A 195 11.87 15.30 10.34
N ALA A 196 10.67 14.84 9.97
CA ALA A 196 10.36 14.41 8.62
C ALA A 196 10.48 15.56 7.58
N GLY A 197 10.51 16.82 7.98
CA GLY A 197 10.81 17.96 7.09
C GLY A 197 9.77 18.26 6.00
N LEU A 198 8.65 17.52 5.96
CA LEU A 198 7.50 17.83 5.12
C LEU A 198 6.28 18.07 6.02
N PRO A 199 5.60 19.22 5.90
CA PRO A 199 4.37 19.45 6.64
C PRO A 199 3.30 18.46 6.16
N GLU A 200 2.43 18.03 7.08
CA GLU A 200 1.24 17.25 6.71
C GLU A 200 0.42 18.06 5.69
N PRO A 201 0.01 17.45 4.56
CA PRO A 201 -0.72 18.18 3.54
C PRO A 201 -2.09 18.62 4.08
N GLU A 202 -2.51 19.81 3.67
CA GLU A 202 -3.84 20.33 3.94
C GLU A 202 -4.90 19.39 3.33
N LEU A 203 -5.85 18.94 4.16
CA LEU A 203 -6.96 18.12 3.69
C LEU A 203 -7.95 19.00 2.90
N ILE A 204 -8.37 18.53 1.73
CA ILE A 204 -9.48 19.14 0.99
C ILE A 204 -10.81 18.85 1.71
N ASP A 205 -11.79 19.74 1.52
CA ASP A 205 -13.17 19.53 1.98
C ASP A 205 -13.75 18.22 1.42
N TYR A 206 -14.39 17.44 2.28
CA TYR A 206 -15.07 16.20 1.93
C TYR A 206 -16.10 16.39 0.80
N SER A 207 -16.68 17.59 0.69
CA SER A 207 -17.63 17.93 -0.38
C SER A 207 -17.07 17.73 -1.80
N GLU A 208 -15.74 17.69 -1.96
CA GLU A 208 -15.06 17.45 -3.24
C GLU A 208 -14.77 15.96 -3.52
N TYR A 209 -15.09 15.06 -2.59
CA TYR A 209 -14.86 13.62 -2.75
C TYR A 209 -15.82 13.01 -3.79
N GLN A 210 -15.26 12.33 -4.80
CA GLN A 210 -16.00 11.73 -5.90
C GLN A 210 -15.77 10.20 -5.92
N PRO A 211 -16.71 9.38 -5.41
CA PRO A 211 -16.56 7.93 -5.32
C PRO A 211 -16.25 7.25 -6.67
N ARG A 212 -16.80 7.80 -7.76
CA ARG A 212 -16.62 7.28 -9.12
C ARG A 212 -15.15 7.16 -9.52
N ILE A 213 -14.26 8.03 -9.01
CA ILE A 213 -12.81 7.96 -9.27
C ILE A 213 -12.21 6.59 -8.87
N HIS A 214 -12.69 6.00 -7.77
CA HIS A 214 -12.25 4.69 -7.29
C HIS A 214 -12.95 3.52 -7.97
N GLU A 215 -14.21 3.70 -8.37
CA GLU A 215 -14.91 2.70 -9.17
C GLU A 215 -14.20 2.44 -10.50
N ILE A 216 -13.71 3.50 -11.15
CA ILE A 216 -12.91 3.39 -12.38
C ILE A 216 -11.62 2.58 -12.12
N LEU A 217 -10.95 2.79 -10.98
CA LEU A 217 -9.77 2.00 -10.62
C LEU A 217 -10.15 0.52 -10.45
N HIS A 218 -11.24 0.25 -9.75
CA HIS A 218 -11.73 -1.11 -9.53
C HIS A 218 -12.08 -1.81 -10.87
N GLU A 219 -12.70 -1.11 -11.81
CA GLU A 219 -12.96 -1.59 -13.18
C GLU A 219 -11.66 -1.93 -13.92
N VAL A 220 -10.65 -1.06 -13.85
CA VAL A 220 -9.32 -1.31 -14.48
C VAL A 220 -8.66 -2.54 -13.87
N LEU A 221 -8.68 -2.67 -12.54
CA LEU A 221 -8.12 -3.83 -11.85
C LEU A 221 -8.84 -5.13 -12.23
N ASN A 222 -10.18 -5.10 -12.33
CA ASN A 222 -10.97 -6.23 -12.80
C ASN A 222 -10.61 -6.63 -14.23
N ASP A 223 -10.45 -5.68 -15.15
CA ASP A 223 -10.08 -5.97 -16.53
C ASP A 223 -8.68 -6.59 -16.65
N LEU A 224 -7.72 -6.10 -15.86
CA LEU A 224 -6.36 -6.64 -15.85
C LEU A 224 -6.29 -8.01 -15.17
N MET A 225 -7.07 -8.23 -14.12
CA MET A 225 -7.23 -9.55 -13.49
C MET A 225 -7.88 -10.56 -14.46
N ALA A 226 -8.92 -10.15 -15.19
CA ALA A 226 -9.57 -10.98 -16.22
C ALA A 226 -8.61 -11.35 -17.38
N LYS A 227 -7.65 -10.47 -17.68
CA LYS A 227 -6.55 -10.72 -18.63
C LYS A 227 -5.36 -11.49 -18.01
N ASN A 228 -5.52 -11.97 -16.78
CA ASN A 228 -4.50 -12.70 -16.02
C ASN A 228 -3.18 -11.94 -15.85
N LYS A 229 -3.20 -10.60 -15.89
CA LYS A 229 -2.00 -9.75 -15.73
C LYS A 229 -1.61 -9.55 -14.26
N LEU A 230 -2.60 -9.59 -13.38
CA LEU A 230 -2.44 -9.36 -11.95
C LEU A 230 -3.43 -10.21 -11.15
N HIS A 231 -3.19 -10.27 -9.85
CA HIS A 231 -4.20 -10.57 -8.84
C HIS A 231 -4.31 -9.34 -7.93
N TYR A 232 -5.50 -9.06 -7.41
CA TYR A 232 -5.66 -8.01 -6.42
C TYR A 232 -6.69 -8.41 -5.37
N LEU A 233 -6.52 -7.85 -4.18
CA LEU A 233 -7.45 -7.97 -3.08
C LEU A 233 -8.12 -6.63 -2.83
N HIS A 234 -9.44 -6.67 -2.74
CA HIS A 234 -10.23 -5.54 -2.27
C HIS A 234 -10.32 -5.64 -0.74
N GLU A 235 -9.41 -4.93 -0.06
CA GLU A 235 -9.34 -4.91 1.38
C GLU A 235 -10.27 -3.84 1.97
N PHE A 236 -10.93 -4.19 3.08
CA PHE A 236 -11.89 -3.37 3.81
C PHE A 236 -12.96 -2.73 2.90
N PRO A 237 -13.66 -3.54 2.08
CA PRO A 237 -14.68 -3.03 1.19
C PRO A 237 -15.80 -2.37 1.99
N ASN A 238 -16.40 -1.33 1.41
CA ASN A 238 -17.47 -0.53 2.04
C ASN A 238 -17.05 0.21 3.32
N THR A 239 -15.75 0.47 3.49
CA THR A 239 -15.23 1.30 4.58
C THR A 239 -14.48 2.49 4.01
N ASN A 240 -14.29 3.53 4.81
CA ASN A 240 -13.42 4.65 4.41
C ASN A 240 -11.93 4.26 4.49
N ASN A 241 -11.56 2.98 4.62
CA ASN A 241 -10.17 2.52 4.61
C ASN A 241 -9.95 1.46 3.53
N THR A 242 -10.77 1.49 2.48
CA THR A 242 -10.60 0.58 1.37
C THR A 242 -9.19 0.69 0.79
N VAL A 243 -8.57 -0.46 0.52
CA VAL A 243 -7.25 -0.57 -0.11
C VAL A 243 -7.34 -1.63 -1.19
N PHE A 244 -6.70 -1.36 -2.32
CA PHE A 244 -6.44 -2.35 -3.35
C PHE A 244 -5.00 -2.84 -3.21
N HIS A 245 -4.84 -4.04 -2.64
CA HIS A 245 -3.57 -4.76 -2.65
C HIS A 245 -3.39 -5.39 -4.02
N VAL A 246 -2.31 -5.06 -4.74
CA VAL A 246 -2.09 -5.52 -6.11
C VAL A 246 -0.78 -6.29 -6.20
N ALA A 247 -0.83 -7.50 -6.73
CA ALA A 247 0.32 -8.34 -7.03
C ALA A 247 0.35 -8.69 -8.51
N ARG A 248 1.53 -8.55 -9.14
CA ARG A 248 1.71 -8.95 -10.53
C ARG A 248 1.58 -10.47 -10.67
N ASN A 249 1.05 -10.95 -11.80
CA ASN A 249 1.21 -12.36 -12.15
C ASN A 249 2.60 -12.59 -12.76
N PRO A 250 3.47 -13.44 -12.17
CA PRO A 250 4.81 -13.67 -12.69
C PRO A 250 4.83 -14.29 -14.09
N ASN A 251 3.75 -14.97 -14.49
CA ASN A 251 3.61 -15.67 -15.76
C ASN A 251 2.93 -14.83 -16.85
N ALA A 252 2.50 -13.60 -16.54
CA ALA A 252 1.93 -12.71 -17.52
C ALA A 252 3.01 -12.14 -18.45
N SER A 253 2.77 -12.23 -19.76
CA SER A 253 3.59 -11.63 -20.81
C SER A 253 3.44 -10.12 -20.93
#